data_AF-A0A813FJX4-F1
#
_entry.id   AF-A0A813FJX4-F1
#
_cell.length_a   1.000
_cell.length_b   1.000
_cell.length_c   1.000
_cell.angle_alpha   90.00
_cell.angle_beta   90.00
_cell.angle_gamma   90.00
#
_symmetry.space_group_name_H-M   'P 1'
#
loop_
_entity.id
_entity.type
_entity.pdbx_description
1 polymer ?
#
loop_
_entity_poly.entity_id
_entity_poly.type
_entity_poly.pdbx_seq_one_letter_code
_entity_poly.pdbx_strand_id
1 'polypeptide(L)'
;VFISTEELLALMWKNGYSEQERNAVQFTFPADYKFHYPELSVMFDITEEDTYKFCMRTRMEKSHIGELDWAKVKPQGMLRNHWLIFGTGLFIFKSFPFFNYYFGVKVFGTSMWCWTMWSLMNRMIAKVCRRNEYMAAQKTAQDVMDGEDAIVESMRRFANDAKCVDYLKTFREDSESKIGQYRKALVMKMKDDLSDRATKQLQSIVSFEASMGSAMQELVVREAASSFREKFPGNKAMQEKAFTAAVAALAGAPVAAGSDPVSAHFTEAFQSLQGVDLTAAKGNATGTLAERVAFAQQAKEAEFRQTFMVTPAEAEEVRNLASKAKSGQDYDFSKLPAEAMQRLEALYTSINSKVGYSLPESLGTKPISATSDDTANSYIEKVNAQLESARQHLRDARLKTFVQAF
;
A
#
# COMPACT_ATOMS: atom_id res chain seq x y z
N VAL A 1 5.94 -23.19 60.98
CA VAL A 1 5.04 -23.53 59.85
C VAL A 1 5.57 -22.83 58.61
N PHE A 2 5.70 -23.53 57.49
CA PHE A 2 6.45 -23.03 56.33
C PHE A 2 5.83 -23.45 54.99
N ILE A 3 6.26 -22.80 53.91
CA ILE A 3 6.14 -23.26 52.52
C ILE A 3 7.55 -23.44 51.92
N SER A 4 7.69 -24.31 50.91
CA SER A 4 8.97 -24.49 50.22
C SER A 4 9.19 -23.44 49.14
N THR A 5 10.44 -23.24 48.74
CA THR A 5 10.81 -22.35 47.61
C THR A 5 10.05 -22.70 46.33
N GLU A 6 9.92 -23.98 45.97
CA GLU A 6 9.18 -24.40 44.78
C GLU A 6 7.69 -24.03 44.84
N GLU A 7 7.06 -24.18 46.00
CA GLU A 7 5.65 -23.82 46.20
C GLU A 7 5.45 -22.32 46.07
N LEU A 8 6.34 -21.54 46.69
CA LEU A 8 6.31 -20.08 46.58
C LEU A 8 6.49 -19.63 45.12
N LEU A 9 7.45 -20.21 44.39
CA LEU A 9 7.68 -19.88 42.97
C LEU A 9 6.50 -20.27 42.07
N ALA A 10 5.81 -21.37 42.35
CA ALA A 10 4.61 -21.78 41.63
C ALA A 10 3.43 -20.85 41.91
N LEU A 11 3.28 -20.39 43.16
CA LEU A 11 2.27 -19.40 43.54
C LEU A 11 2.54 -18.04 42.91
N MET A 12 3.79 -17.58 42.91
CA MET A 12 4.19 -16.35 42.25
C MET A 12 3.87 -16.39 40.75
N TRP A 13 4.15 -17.52 40.09
CA TRP A 13 3.82 -17.68 38.67
C TRP A 13 2.31 -17.60 38.41
N LYS A 14 1.51 -18.36 39.17
CA LYS A 14 0.05 -18.39 39.02
C LYS A 14 -0.59 -17.02 39.24
N ASN A 15 -0.03 -16.21 40.14
CA ASN A 15 -0.54 -14.88 40.46
C ASN A 15 0.04 -13.76 39.57
N GLY A 16 0.82 -14.09 38.54
CA GLY A 16 1.30 -13.13 37.55
C GLY A 16 2.51 -12.30 37.98
N TYR A 17 3.29 -12.75 38.97
CA TYR A 17 4.59 -12.14 39.25
C TYR A 17 5.53 -12.32 38.05
N SER A 18 6.39 -11.33 37.82
CA SER A 18 7.30 -11.32 36.70
C SER A 18 8.35 -12.43 36.80
N GLU A 19 8.91 -12.83 35.66
CA GLU A 19 10.02 -13.79 35.66
C GLU A 19 11.24 -13.23 36.39
N GLN A 20 11.46 -11.91 36.37
CA GLN A 20 12.58 -11.27 37.07
C GLN A 20 12.47 -11.45 38.59
N GLU A 21 11.28 -11.21 39.16
CA GLU A 21 11.03 -11.38 40.60
C GLU A 21 11.14 -12.85 41.02
N ARG A 22 10.62 -13.78 40.20
CA ARG A 22 10.74 -15.22 40.45
C ARG A 22 12.19 -15.69 40.39
N ASN A 23 12.95 -15.23 39.39
CA ASN A 23 14.37 -15.54 39.25
C ASN A 23 15.17 -14.99 40.44
N ALA A 24 14.86 -13.78 40.92
CA ALA A 24 15.51 -13.20 42.09
C ALA A 24 15.33 -14.08 43.34
N VAL A 25 14.11 -14.57 43.59
CA VAL A 25 13.84 -15.51 44.69
C VAL A 25 14.58 -16.84 44.49
N GLN A 26 14.59 -17.37 43.27
CA GLN A 26 15.26 -18.64 42.94
C GLN A 26 16.78 -18.56 43.09
N PHE A 27 17.42 -17.42 42.76
CA PHE A 27 18.86 -17.24 42.92
C PHE A 27 19.28 -16.91 44.36
N THR A 28 18.39 -16.25 45.11
CA THR A 28 18.69 -15.79 46.48
C THR A 28 18.52 -16.91 47.51
N PHE A 29 17.51 -17.76 47.33
CA PHE A 29 17.17 -18.81 48.28
C PHE A 29 17.45 -20.21 47.71
N PRO A 30 18.10 -21.10 48.48
CA PRO A 30 18.25 -22.51 48.11
C PRO A 30 16.90 -23.20 47.85
N ALA A 31 16.94 -24.28 47.06
CA ALA A 31 15.74 -25.05 46.71
C ALA A 31 15.05 -25.70 47.92
N ASP A 32 15.82 -26.04 48.96
CA ASP A 32 15.35 -26.64 50.22
C ASP A 32 14.99 -25.60 51.30
N TYR A 33 15.08 -24.31 50.98
CA TYR A 33 14.72 -23.24 51.90
C TYR A 33 13.23 -23.30 52.26
N LYS A 34 12.93 -22.97 53.52
CA LYS A 34 11.60 -23.04 54.11
C LYS A 34 11.19 -21.65 54.56
N PHE A 35 10.32 -21.01 53.77
CA PHE A 35 9.80 -19.69 54.09
C PHE A 35 8.76 -19.80 55.20
N HIS A 36 8.99 -19.11 56.31
CA HIS A 36 8.06 -19.09 57.43
C HIS A 36 7.01 -18.00 57.28
N TYR A 37 5.86 -18.18 57.94
CA TYR A 37 4.75 -17.23 57.86
C TYR A 37 5.12 -15.76 58.20
N PRO A 38 6.06 -15.43 59.12
CA PRO A 38 6.47 -14.04 59.34
C PRO A 38 7.30 -13.48 58.18
N GLU A 39 8.16 -14.30 57.59
CA GLU A 39 8.97 -13.90 56.42
C GLU A 39 8.07 -13.59 55.23
N LEU A 40 7.05 -14.42 54.98
CA LEU A 40 6.06 -14.19 53.93
C LEU A 40 5.18 -12.97 54.23
N SER A 41 4.84 -12.76 55.50
CA SER A 41 4.04 -11.60 55.95
C SER A 41 4.76 -10.30 55.62
N VAL A 42 6.07 -10.23 55.94
CA VAL A 42 6.91 -9.06 55.63
C VAL A 42 7.20 -8.94 54.13
N MET A 43 7.44 -10.06 53.44
CA MET A 43 7.80 -10.07 52.02
C MET A 43 6.65 -9.61 51.11
N PHE A 44 5.41 -9.93 51.45
CA PHE A 44 4.23 -9.64 50.63
C PHE A 44 3.29 -8.60 51.25
N ASP A 45 3.64 -8.04 52.41
CA ASP A 45 2.81 -7.10 53.18
C ASP A 45 1.40 -7.67 53.47
N ILE A 46 1.37 -8.90 53.97
CA ILE A 46 0.14 -9.64 54.31
C ILE A 46 0.13 -9.90 55.83
N THR A 47 -1.05 -9.98 56.45
CA THR A 47 -1.15 -10.28 57.88
C THR A 47 -0.52 -11.63 58.24
N GLU A 48 0.16 -11.70 59.39
CA GLU A 48 0.77 -12.95 59.88
C GLU A 48 -0.27 -14.07 60.10
N GLU A 49 -1.50 -13.71 60.45
CA GLU A 49 -2.56 -14.70 60.68
C GLU A 49 -2.95 -15.41 59.38
N ASP A 50 -3.06 -14.67 58.27
CA ASP A 50 -3.41 -15.24 56.97
C ASP A 50 -2.27 -16.05 56.37
N THR A 51 -1.03 -15.59 56.51
CA THR A 51 0.15 -16.36 56.08
C THR A 51 0.32 -17.61 56.94
N TYR A 52 0.03 -17.55 58.24
CA TYR A 52 0.03 -18.73 59.12
C TYR A 52 -1.01 -19.77 58.68
N LYS A 53 -2.26 -19.34 58.47
CA LYS A 53 -3.34 -20.21 57.98
C LYS A 53 -3.00 -20.82 56.62
N PHE A 54 -2.42 -20.02 55.73
CA PHE A 54 -2.00 -20.48 54.41
C PHE A 54 -0.93 -21.57 54.51
N CYS A 55 0.17 -21.30 55.22
CA CYS A 55 1.23 -22.27 55.43
C CYS A 55 0.71 -23.56 56.10
N MET A 56 -0.22 -23.44 57.04
CA MET A 56 -0.85 -24.60 57.69
C MET A 56 -1.65 -25.45 56.69
N ARG A 57 -2.49 -24.83 55.84
CA ARG A 57 -3.26 -25.55 54.80
C ARG A 57 -2.33 -26.29 53.85
N THR A 58 -1.28 -25.64 53.34
CA THR A 58 -0.30 -26.26 52.44
C THR A 58 0.42 -27.44 53.08
N ARG A 59 0.77 -27.35 54.38
CA ARG A 59 1.38 -28.47 55.11
C ARG A 59 0.39 -29.62 55.34
N MET A 60 -0.88 -29.32 55.61
CA MET A 60 -1.95 -30.31 55.80
C MET A 60 -2.23 -31.08 54.50
N GLU A 61 -2.26 -30.40 53.37
CA GLU A 61 -2.45 -31.04 52.04
C GLU A 61 -1.36 -32.07 51.74
N LYS A 62 -0.12 -31.83 52.18
CA LYS A 62 1.01 -32.76 51.99
C LYS A 62 1.18 -33.78 53.13
N SER A 63 0.28 -33.81 54.12
CA SER A 63 0.34 -34.72 55.28
C SER A 63 1.71 -34.74 55.98
N HIS A 64 2.35 -33.57 56.11
CA HIS A 64 3.66 -33.47 56.76
C HIS A 64 3.53 -33.71 58.27
N ILE A 65 4.37 -34.58 58.82
CA ILE A 65 4.45 -34.78 60.28
C ILE A 65 5.14 -33.56 60.87
N GLY A 66 4.38 -32.72 61.57
CA GLY A 66 4.90 -31.55 62.26
C GLY A 66 5.62 -31.92 63.56
N GLU A 67 6.64 -31.14 63.90
CA GLU A 67 7.27 -31.21 65.22
C GLU A 67 6.37 -30.51 66.26
N LEU A 68 6.05 -31.24 67.32
CA LEU A 68 5.21 -30.75 68.42
C LEU A 68 6.05 -30.71 69.70
N ASP A 69 5.71 -29.77 70.57
CA ASP A 69 6.35 -29.64 71.89
C ASP A 69 6.02 -30.86 72.77
N TRP A 70 7.03 -31.69 73.03
CA TRP A 70 6.91 -32.89 73.85
C TRP A 70 6.36 -32.60 75.26
N ALA A 71 6.69 -31.44 75.84
CA ALA A 71 6.21 -31.08 77.17
C ALA A 71 4.69 -30.92 77.22
N LYS A 72 4.08 -30.48 76.10
CA LYS A 72 2.63 -30.29 75.97
C LYS A 72 1.89 -31.57 75.59
N VAL A 73 2.56 -32.50 74.90
CA VAL A 73 1.94 -33.72 74.35
C VAL A 73 2.27 -34.98 75.16
N LYS A 74 3.01 -34.86 76.27
CA LYS A 74 3.36 -36.00 77.12
C LYS A 74 2.09 -36.75 77.58
N PRO A 75 2.07 -38.10 77.51
CA PRO A 75 0.91 -38.89 77.93
C PRO A 75 0.49 -38.56 79.37
N GLN A 76 -0.76 -38.12 79.54
CA GLN A 76 -1.34 -37.85 80.85
C GLN A 76 -2.18 -39.05 81.34
N GLY A 77 -2.19 -39.28 82.66
CA GLY A 77 -3.04 -40.31 83.27
C GLY A 77 -2.52 -41.75 83.16
N MET A 78 -1.19 -41.94 83.18
CA MET A 78 -0.56 -43.27 83.11
C MET A 78 -1.12 -44.25 84.15
N LEU A 79 -1.35 -43.80 85.40
CA LEU A 79 -1.88 -44.66 86.47
C LEU A 79 -3.30 -45.14 86.16
N ARG A 80 -4.18 -44.24 85.68
CA ARG A 80 -5.54 -44.60 85.24
C ARG A 80 -5.48 -45.59 84.08
N ASN A 81 -4.69 -45.28 83.05
CA ASN A 81 -4.58 -46.14 81.88
C ASN A 81 -4.01 -47.53 82.26
N HIS A 82 -3.06 -47.59 83.19
CA HIS A 82 -2.53 -48.84 83.74
C HIS A 82 -3.62 -49.65 84.43
N TRP A 83 -4.40 -49.05 85.34
CA TRP A 83 -5.49 -49.76 86.03
C TRP A 83 -6.61 -50.20 85.09
N LEU A 84 -6.91 -49.43 84.05
CA LEU A 84 -7.87 -49.83 83.01
C LEU A 84 -7.37 -51.03 82.21
N ILE A 85 -6.11 -51.02 81.77
CA ILE A 85 -5.50 -52.14 81.05
C ILE A 85 -5.41 -53.36 81.97
N PHE A 86 -4.99 -53.17 83.21
CA PHE A 86 -4.87 -54.25 84.19
C PHE A 86 -6.24 -54.86 84.51
N GLY A 87 -7.24 -54.06 84.87
CA GLY A 87 -8.58 -54.54 85.20
C GLY A 87 -9.27 -55.24 84.03
N THR A 88 -9.20 -54.62 82.84
CA THR A 88 -9.76 -55.22 81.61
C THR A 88 -9.01 -56.49 81.22
N GLY A 89 -7.68 -56.47 81.29
CA GLY A 89 -6.84 -57.63 80.99
C GLY A 89 -7.12 -58.79 81.94
N LEU A 90 -7.20 -58.53 83.24
CA LEU A 90 -7.49 -59.55 84.25
C LEU A 90 -8.87 -60.19 84.01
N PHE A 91 -9.87 -59.39 83.66
CA PHE A 91 -11.20 -59.90 83.28
C PHE A 91 -11.17 -60.74 82.00
N ILE A 92 -10.49 -60.27 80.94
CA ILE A 92 -10.36 -60.99 79.67
C ILE A 92 -9.58 -62.29 79.85
N PHE A 93 -8.42 -62.28 80.48
CA PHE A 93 -7.62 -63.49 80.68
C PHE A 93 -8.30 -64.52 81.58
N LYS A 94 -9.11 -64.07 82.53
CA LYS A 94 -9.87 -64.97 83.41
C LYS A 94 -11.12 -65.54 82.75
N SER A 95 -11.79 -64.77 81.88
CA SER A 95 -13.13 -65.12 81.36
C SER A 95 -13.12 -65.58 79.89
N PHE A 96 -12.10 -65.22 79.12
CA PHE A 96 -12.03 -65.53 77.70
C PHE A 96 -11.35 -66.89 77.47
N PRO A 97 -12.00 -67.81 76.74
CA PRO A 97 -11.52 -69.18 76.63
C PRO A 97 -10.50 -69.34 75.49
N PHE A 98 -9.32 -68.73 75.65
CA PHE A 98 -8.21 -68.78 74.67
C PHE A 98 -7.77 -70.20 74.28
N PHE A 99 -8.06 -71.20 75.11
CA PHE A 99 -7.67 -72.60 74.86
C PHE A 99 -8.85 -73.52 74.52
N ASN A 100 -10.02 -72.96 74.25
CA ASN A 100 -11.18 -73.75 73.81
C ASN A 100 -11.08 -74.09 72.32
N TYR A 101 -11.62 -75.24 71.93
CA TYR A 101 -11.76 -75.72 70.56
C TYR A 101 -12.28 -74.65 69.59
N TYR A 102 -13.30 -73.88 69.99
CA TYR A 102 -13.84 -72.80 69.15
C TYR A 102 -12.79 -71.74 68.83
N PHE A 103 -11.97 -71.34 69.82
CA PHE A 103 -10.92 -70.36 69.61
C PHE A 103 -9.81 -70.92 68.70
N GLY A 104 -9.30 -72.12 68.98
CA GLY A 104 -8.22 -72.72 68.20
C GLY A 104 -8.59 -72.99 66.73
N VAL A 105 -9.79 -73.53 66.49
CA VAL A 105 -10.19 -73.95 65.14
C VAL A 105 -10.86 -72.84 64.34
N LYS A 106 -11.77 -72.07 64.95
CA LYS A 106 -12.55 -71.05 64.23
C LYS A 106 -11.89 -69.69 64.30
N VAL A 107 -11.59 -69.18 65.50
CA VAL A 107 -11.05 -67.82 65.63
C VAL A 107 -9.62 -67.75 65.11
N PHE A 108 -8.71 -68.57 65.66
CA PHE A 108 -7.31 -68.57 65.28
C PHE A 108 -7.10 -69.11 63.86
N GLY A 109 -7.74 -70.24 63.52
CA GLY A 109 -7.69 -70.81 62.16
C GLY A 109 -8.16 -69.83 61.07
N THR A 110 -9.32 -69.20 61.24
CA THR A 110 -9.82 -68.20 60.28
C THR A 110 -8.96 -66.94 60.27
N SER A 111 -8.49 -66.46 61.43
CA SER A 111 -7.62 -65.27 61.48
C SER A 111 -6.28 -65.52 60.77
N MET A 112 -5.65 -66.68 60.98
CA MET A 112 -4.42 -67.08 60.29
C MET A 112 -4.64 -67.23 58.79
N TRP A 113 -5.78 -67.79 58.37
CA TRP A 113 -6.15 -67.84 56.96
C TRP A 113 -6.32 -66.45 56.36
N CYS A 114 -7.09 -65.57 57.01
CA CYS A 114 -7.28 -64.18 56.57
C CYS A 114 -5.96 -63.42 56.51
N TRP A 115 -5.09 -63.56 57.51
CA TRP A 115 -3.76 -62.96 57.52
C TRP A 115 -2.88 -63.48 56.40
N THR A 116 -2.86 -64.80 56.17
CA THR A 116 -2.06 -65.43 55.11
C THR A 116 -2.56 -64.99 53.73
N MET A 117 -3.88 -65.00 53.50
CA MET A 117 -4.48 -64.52 52.26
C MET A 117 -4.20 -63.03 52.04
N TRP A 118 -4.32 -62.20 53.08
CA TRP A 118 -3.95 -60.80 53.01
C TRP A 118 -2.46 -60.64 52.68
N SER A 119 -1.54 -61.28 53.41
CA SER A 119 -0.11 -61.14 53.18
C SER A 119 0.32 -61.55 51.77
N LEU A 120 -0.31 -62.59 51.19
CA LEU A 120 0.00 -63.06 49.84
C LEU A 120 -0.67 -62.20 48.75
N MET A 121 -1.91 -61.74 48.97
CA MET A 121 -2.73 -61.11 47.92
C MET A 121 -2.97 -59.61 48.11
N ASN A 122 -2.47 -58.97 49.17
CA ASN A 122 -2.75 -57.57 49.49
C ASN A 122 -2.50 -56.64 48.29
N ARG A 123 -1.37 -56.78 47.61
CA ARG A 123 -1.07 -55.95 46.42
C ARG A 123 -2.06 -56.17 45.29
N MET A 124 -2.55 -57.40 45.09
CA MET A 124 -3.53 -57.73 44.07
C MET A 124 -4.91 -57.18 44.44
N ILE A 125 -5.36 -57.38 45.68
CA ILE A 125 -6.62 -56.85 46.22
C ILE A 125 -6.62 -55.32 46.11
N ALA A 126 -5.55 -54.66 46.55
CA ALA A 126 -5.41 -53.21 46.46
C ALA A 126 -5.49 -52.70 45.00
N LYS A 127 -4.83 -53.39 44.05
CA LYS A 127 -4.90 -53.05 42.63
C LYS A 127 -6.32 -53.19 42.07
N VAL A 128 -7.01 -54.29 42.37
CA VAL A 128 -8.36 -54.54 41.85
C VAL A 128 -9.36 -53.55 42.44
N CYS A 129 -9.34 -53.35 43.77
CA CYS A 129 -10.25 -52.42 44.44
C CYS A 129 -10.05 -50.97 43.99
N ARG A 130 -8.81 -50.53 43.73
CA ARG A 130 -8.51 -49.15 43.29
C ARG A 130 -8.54 -48.94 41.78
N ARG A 131 -8.70 -50.00 40.97
CA ARG A 131 -8.62 -49.91 39.51
C ARG A 131 -9.63 -48.91 38.94
N ASN A 132 -10.90 -49.03 39.36
CA ASN A 132 -11.96 -48.20 38.80
C ASN A 132 -11.80 -46.74 39.21
N GLU A 133 -11.40 -46.48 40.46
CA GLU A 133 -11.09 -45.13 40.95
C GLU A 133 -9.93 -44.50 40.19
N TYR A 134 -8.84 -45.25 40.00
CA TYR A 134 -7.68 -44.78 39.24
C TYR A 134 -8.01 -44.49 37.77
N MET A 135 -8.78 -45.37 37.11
CA MET A 135 -9.22 -45.16 35.73
C MET A 135 -10.17 -43.97 35.59
N ALA A 136 -11.08 -43.77 36.54
CA ALA A 136 -11.97 -42.61 36.56
C ALA A 136 -11.20 -41.30 36.76
N ALA A 137 -10.24 -41.27 37.67
CA ALA A 137 -9.37 -40.13 37.89
C ALA A 137 -8.52 -39.81 36.64
N GLN A 138 -7.96 -40.84 36.00
CA GLN A 138 -7.17 -40.66 34.77
C GLN A 138 -8.03 -40.14 33.62
N LYS A 139 -9.24 -40.68 33.42
CA LYS A 139 -10.15 -40.20 32.39
C LYS A 139 -10.59 -38.75 32.64
N THR A 140 -10.94 -38.41 33.88
CA THR A 140 -11.34 -37.05 34.24
C THR A 140 -10.20 -36.05 33.98
N ALA A 141 -8.97 -36.40 34.34
CA ALA A 141 -7.80 -35.56 34.06
C ALA A 141 -7.60 -35.36 32.55
N GLN A 142 -7.75 -36.43 31.75
CA GLN A 142 -7.67 -36.34 30.30
C GLN A 142 -8.75 -35.44 29.70
N ASP A 143 -10.02 -35.64 30.10
CA ASP A 143 -11.15 -34.86 29.60
C ASP A 143 -11.00 -33.36 29.93
N VAL A 144 -10.43 -33.03 31.10
CA VAL A 144 -10.12 -31.65 31.49
C VAL A 144 -9.00 -31.07 30.61
N MET A 145 -7.89 -31.79 30.42
CA MET A 145 -6.79 -31.32 29.56
C MET A 145 -7.24 -31.10 28.12
N ASP A 146 -7.97 -32.05 27.55
CA ASP A 146 -8.49 -31.95 26.18
C ASP A 146 -9.49 -30.78 26.03
N GLY A 147 -10.31 -30.54 27.05
CA GLY A 147 -11.24 -29.41 27.10
C GLY A 147 -10.53 -28.07 27.21
N GLU A 148 -9.52 -27.95 28.08
CA GLU A 148 -8.72 -26.73 28.25
C GLU A 148 -7.96 -26.40 26.96
N ASP A 149 -7.33 -27.39 26.32
CA ASP A 149 -6.60 -27.20 25.06
C ASP A 149 -7.53 -26.74 23.93
N ALA A 150 -8.73 -27.32 23.81
CA ALA A 150 -9.72 -26.92 22.81
C ALA A 150 -10.20 -25.47 23.01
N ILE A 151 -10.38 -25.04 24.26
CA ILE A 151 -10.74 -23.66 24.60
C ILE A 151 -9.59 -22.72 24.24
N VAL A 152 -8.36 -23.04 24.63
CA VAL A 152 -7.18 -22.21 24.34
C VAL A 152 -6.99 -22.04 22.82
N GLU A 153 -7.13 -23.11 22.04
CA GLU A 153 -7.06 -23.06 20.58
C GLU A 153 -8.15 -22.18 19.98
N SER A 154 -9.39 -22.28 20.48
CA SER A 154 -10.50 -21.43 20.04
C SER A 154 -10.25 -19.95 20.38
N MET A 155 -9.76 -19.66 21.58
CA MET A 155 -9.38 -18.30 21.98
C MET A 155 -8.27 -17.73 21.11
N ARG A 156 -7.27 -18.55 20.73
CA ARG A 156 -6.19 -18.12 19.83
C ARG A 156 -6.69 -17.75 18.44
N ARG A 157 -7.68 -18.48 17.91
CA ARG A 157 -8.30 -18.17 16.60
C ARG A 157 -8.97 -16.80 16.61
N PHE A 158 -9.73 -16.49 17.66
CA PHE A 158 -10.46 -15.22 17.78
C PHE A 158 -9.61 -14.07 18.35
N ALA A 159 -8.37 -14.32 18.77
CA ALA A 159 -7.49 -13.30 19.33
C ALA A 159 -7.23 -12.13 18.36
N ASN A 160 -7.34 -12.37 17.04
CA ASN A 160 -7.11 -11.36 16.02
C ASN A 160 -8.35 -10.56 15.63
N ASP A 161 -9.55 -10.94 16.08
CA ASP A 161 -10.80 -10.29 15.65
C ASP A 161 -10.85 -8.82 16.10
N ALA A 162 -10.20 -8.49 17.22
CA ALA A 162 -10.07 -7.12 17.70
C ALA A 162 -9.34 -6.20 16.70
N LYS A 163 -8.45 -6.73 15.85
CA LYS A 163 -7.69 -5.94 14.86
C LYS A 163 -8.57 -5.34 13.76
N CYS A 164 -9.76 -5.92 13.52
CA CYS A 164 -10.70 -5.38 12.54
C CYS A 164 -11.09 -3.93 12.86
N VAL A 165 -11.28 -3.62 14.14
CA VAL A 165 -11.63 -2.28 14.60
C VAL A 165 -10.47 -1.31 14.37
N ASP A 166 -9.24 -1.75 14.57
CA ASP A 166 -8.06 -0.90 14.34
C ASP A 166 -7.90 -0.55 12.86
N TYR A 167 -8.12 -1.51 11.95
CA TYR A 167 -8.13 -1.23 10.51
C TYR A 167 -9.25 -0.27 10.09
N LEU A 168 -10.42 -0.36 10.71
CA LEU A 168 -11.52 0.55 10.42
C LEU A 168 -11.24 1.98 10.90
N LYS A 169 -10.57 2.13 12.05
CA LYS A 169 -10.17 3.44 12.58
C LYS A 169 -9.18 4.15 11.65
N THR A 170 -8.17 3.45 11.14
CA THR A 170 -7.16 4.05 10.26
C THR A 170 -7.69 4.36 8.87
N PHE A 171 -8.78 3.72 8.43
CA PHE A 171 -9.34 3.89 7.09
C PHE A 171 -9.64 5.37 6.74
N ARG A 172 -10.23 6.12 7.68
CA ARG A 172 -10.57 7.53 7.45
C ARG A 172 -9.31 8.38 7.24
N GLU A 173 -8.37 8.28 8.16
CA GLU A 173 -7.12 9.06 8.13
C GLU A 173 -6.29 8.74 6.87
N ASP A 174 -6.17 7.45 6.55
CA ASP A 174 -5.47 7.01 5.34
C ASP A 174 -6.15 7.51 4.06
N SER A 175 -7.49 7.49 4.01
CA SER A 175 -8.25 7.94 2.85
C SER A 175 -8.12 9.46 2.64
N GLU A 176 -8.23 10.25 3.71
CA GLU A 176 -8.06 11.71 3.65
C GLU A 176 -6.64 12.08 3.19
N SER A 177 -5.62 11.42 3.74
CA SER A 177 -4.21 11.61 3.35
C SER A 177 -3.96 11.24 1.87
N LYS A 178 -4.45 10.07 1.43
CA LYS A 178 -4.30 9.61 0.04
C LYS A 178 -5.02 10.51 -0.96
N ILE A 179 -6.19 11.04 -0.63
CA ILE A 179 -6.88 12.02 -1.50
C ILE A 179 -6.04 13.28 -1.67
N GLY A 180 -5.41 13.77 -0.59
CA GLY A 180 -4.49 14.92 -0.66
C GLY A 180 -3.30 14.66 -1.59
N GLN A 181 -2.66 13.50 -1.44
CA GLN A 181 -1.54 13.09 -2.31
C GLN A 181 -1.98 12.89 -3.76
N TYR A 182 -3.16 12.29 -3.99
CA TYR A 182 -3.72 12.07 -5.32
C TYR A 182 -4.00 13.39 -6.05
N ARG A 183 -4.56 14.40 -5.37
CA ARG A 183 -4.76 15.74 -5.94
C ARG A 183 -3.45 16.37 -6.38
N LYS A 184 -2.40 16.26 -5.55
CA LYS A 184 -1.05 16.75 -5.90
C LYS A 184 -0.50 16.04 -7.13
N ALA A 185 -0.64 14.71 -7.20
CA ALA A 185 -0.21 13.91 -8.34
C ALA A 185 -0.95 14.27 -9.63
N LEU A 186 -2.26 14.53 -9.56
CA LEU A 186 -3.04 14.97 -10.72
C LEU A 186 -2.55 16.33 -11.25
N VAL A 187 -2.26 17.29 -10.38
CA VAL A 187 -1.74 18.60 -10.81
C VAL A 187 -0.36 18.46 -11.46
N MET A 188 0.51 17.61 -10.92
CA MET A 188 1.82 17.33 -11.53
C MET A 188 1.65 16.68 -12.90
N LYS A 189 0.75 15.69 -13.03
CA LYS A 189 0.45 15.08 -14.32
C LYS A 189 -0.05 16.11 -15.35
N MET A 190 -0.95 17.01 -14.95
CA MET A 190 -1.44 18.07 -15.84
C MET A 190 -0.32 19.00 -16.31
N LYS A 191 0.65 19.30 -15.43
CA LYS A 191 1.84 20.08 -15.79
C LYS A 191 2.71 19.31 -16.80
N ASP A 192 2.95 18.03 -16.54
CA ASP A 192 3.78 17.19 -17.41
C ASP A 192 3.12 17.03 -18.79
N ASP A 193 1.81 16.77 -18.84
CA ASP A 193 1.03 16.69 -20.09
C ASP A 193 1.11 18.01 -20.89
N LEU A 194 1.14 19.17 -20.20
CA LEU A 194 1.31 20.48 -20.83
C LEU A 194 2.74 20.68 -21.36
N SER A 195 3.76 20.32 -20.59
CA SER A 195 5.17 20.39 -21.01
C SER A 195 5.45 19.45 -22.19
N ASP A 196 4.93 18.22 -22.17
CA ASP A 196 5.09 17.25 -23.24
C ASP A 196 4.42 17.72 -24.54
N ARG A 197 3.21 18.29 -24.44
CA ARG A 197 2.50 18.82 -25.61
C ARG A 197 3.22 20.02 -26.22
N ALA A 198 3.68 20.95 -25.38
CA ALA A 198 4.47 22.10 -25.84
C ALA A 198 5.78 21.65 -26.51
N THR A 199 6.47 20.67 -25.92
CA THR A 199 7.72 20.13 -26.47
C THR A 199 7.49 19.45 -27.82
N LYS A 200 6.46 18.62 -27.95
CA LYS A 200 6.08 17.99 -29.22
C LYS A 200 5.74 19.03 -30.29
N GLN A 201 5.04 20.10 -29.90
CA GLN A 201 4.68 21.17 -30.83
C GLN A 201 5.92 21.91 -31.33
N LEU A 202 6.83 22.29 -30.43
CA LEU A 202 8.09 22.94 -30.80
C LEU A 202 8.95 22.03 -31.68
N GLN A 203 9.02 20.74 -31.39
CA GLN A 203 9.72 19.77 -32.23
C GLN A 203 9.10 19.66 -33.63
N SER A 204 7.77 19.70 -33.73
CA SER A 204 7.06 19.69 -35.02
C SER A 204 7.30 20.97 -35.81
N ILE A 205 7.42 22.12 -35.14
CA ILE A 205 7.77 23.39 -35.79
C ILE A 205 9.20 23.32 -36.33
N VAL A 206 10.16 22.90 -35.49
CA VAL A 206 11.57 22.77 -35.89
C VAL A 206 11.74 21.79 -37.06
N SER A 207 11.03 20.66 -37.06
CA SER A 207 11.12 19.69 -38.16
C SER A 207 10.51 20.25 -39.46
N PHE A 208 9.42 21.01 -39.38
CA PHE A 208 8.84 21.68 -40.53
C PHE A 208 9.77 22.77 -41.06
N GLU A 209 10.37 23.58 -40.19
CA GLU A 209 11.35 24.61 -40.57
C GLU A 209 12.58 24.00 -41.25
N ALA A 210 13.12 22.90 -40.71
CA ALA A 210 14.24 22.18 -41.32
C ALA A 210 13.87 21.61 -42.70
N SER A 211 12.68 21.01 -42.82
CA SER A 211 12.15 20.52 -44.10
C SER A 211 11.97 21.66 -45.11
N MET A 212 11.41 22.79 -44.68
CA MET A 212 11.26 23.98 -45.51
C MET A 212 12.62 24.51 -45.95
N GLY A 213 13.61 24.61 -45.05
CA GLY A 213 14.97 25.02 -45.37
C GLY A 213 15.64 24.13 -46.42
N SER A 214 15.55 22.80 -46.26
CA SER A 214 16.06 21.84 -47.23
C SER A 214 15.34 21.92 -48.58
N ALA A 215 14.01 22.02 -48.57
CA ALA A 215 13.20 22.12 -49.78
C ALA A 215 13.49 23.42 -50.55
N MET A 216 13.71 24.54 -49.84
CA MET A 216 14.13 25.80 -50.45
C MET A 216 15.52 25.68 -51.09
N GLN A 217 16.50 25.08 -50.41
CA GLN A 217 17.83 24.86 -50.97
C GLN A 217 17.77 24.00 -52.24
N GLU A 218 17.02 22.89 -52.21
CA GLU A 218 16.82 22.03 -53.36
C GLU A 218 16.16 22.77 -54.53
N LEU A 219 15.11 23.56 -54.24
CA LEU A 219 14.40 24.35 -55.25
C LEU A 219 15.32 25.38 -55.90
N VAL A 220 16.13 26.10 -55.12
CA VAL A 220 17.07 27.09 -55.66
C VAL A 220 18.05 26.41 -56.61
N VAL A 221 18.62 25.27 -56.24
CA VAL A 221 19.57 24.52 -57.09
C VAL A 221 18.88 24.00 -58.35
N ARG A 222 17.68 23.44 -58.23
CA ARG A 222 16.90 22.90 -59.35
C ARG A 222 16.49 23.99 -60.34
N GLU A 223 16.02 25.13 -59.85
CA GLU A 223 15.61 26.24 -60.70
C GLU A 223 16.82 26.94 -61.33
N ALA A 224 17.95 27.07 -60.61
CA ALA A 224 19.20 27.54 -61.20
C ALA A 224 19.69 26.59 -62.33
N ALA A 225 19.57 25.28 -62.14
CA ALA A 225 19.87 24.28 -63.16
C ALA A 225 18.90 24.35 -64.36
N SER A 226 17.61 24.55 -64.13
CA SER A 226 16.61 24.72 -65.19
C SER A 226 16.85 25.99 -66.00
N SER A 227 17.09 27.12 -65.33
CA SER A 227 17.46 28.39 -65.96
C SER A 227 18.72 28.24 -66.82
N PHE A 228 19.72 27.49 -66.35
CA PHE A 228 20.92 27.23 -67.15
C PHE A 228 20.60 26.38 -68.39
N ARG A 229 19.82 25.30 -68.23
CA ARG A 229 19.37 24.44 -69.35
C ARG A 229 18.57 25.20 -70.40
N GLU A 230 17.77 26.18 -69.99
CA GLU A 230 16.99 27.03 -70.88
C GLU A 230 17.87 28.06 -71.63
N LYS A 231 18.84 28.67 -70.94
CA LYS A 231 19.69 29.74 -71.50
C LYS A 231 20.86 29.22 -72.34
N PHE A 232 21.42 28.05 -72.02
CA PHE A 232 22.63 27.53 -72.66
C PHE A 232 22.50 27.23 -74.17
N PRO A 233 21.41 26.62 -74.67
CA PRO A 233 21.26 26.31 -76.10
C PRO A 233 21.17 27.56 -76.99
N GLY A 234 20.60 28.65 -76.48
CA GLY A 234 20.41 29.91 -77.21
C GLY A 234 21.56 30.91 -77.11
N ASN A 235 22.51 30.71 -76.19
CA ASN A 235 23.57 31.67 -75.90
C ASN A 235 24.93 31.21 -76.45
N LYS A 236 25.27 31.68 -77.66
CA LYS A 236 26.55 31.36 -78.33
C LYS A 236 27.78 31.74 -77.51
N ALA A 237 27.72 32.83 -76.73
CA ALA A 237 28.83 33.26 -75.89
C ALA A 237 29.07 32.32 -74.70
N MET A 238 28.02 31.69 -74.16
CA MET A 238 28.18 30.65 -73.12
C MET A 238 28.78 29.37 -73.71
N GLN A 239 28.41 28.98 -74.93
CA GLN A 239 28.95 27.81 -75.61
C GLN A 239 30.43 27.98 -75.97
N GLU A 240 30.81 29.17 -76.45
CA GLU A 240 32.20 29.51 -76.73
C GLU A 240 33.05 29.52 -75.45
N LYS A 241 32.56 30.13 -74.36
CA LYS A 241 33.23 30.08 -73.05
C LYS A 241 33.37 28.67 -72.50
N ALA A 242 32.38 27.80 -72.67
CA ALA A 242 32.46 26.38 -72.29
C ALA A 242 33.57 25.67 -73.08
N PHE A 243 33.66 25.94 -74.38
CA PHE A 243 34.68 25.36 -75.26
C PHE A 243 36.09 25.87 -74.90
N THR A 244 36.25 27.17 -74.69
CA THR A 244 37.54 27.77 -74.26
C THR A 244 37.99 27.24 -72.90
N ALA A 245 37.08 27.10 -71.94
CA ALA A 245 37.37 26.53 -70.63
C ALA A 245 37.80 25.06 -70.73
N ALA A 246 37.13 24.27 -71.58
CA ALA A 246 37.50 22.87 -71.84
C ALA A 246 38.88 22.74 -72.51
N VAL A 247 39.20 23.60 -73.49
CA VAL A 247 40.51 23.62 -74.15
C VAL A 247 41.62 24.01 -73.16
N ALA A 248 41.37 25.00 -72.29
CA ALA A 248 42.32 25.40 -71.25
C ALA A 248 42.56 24.29 -70.22
N ALA A 249 41.50 23.57 -69.82
CA ALA A 249 41.60 22.42 -68.92
C ALA A 249 42.43 21.27 -69.52
N LEU A 250 42.21 20.95 -70.80
CA LEU A 250 42.98 19.93 -71.53
C LEU A 250 44.46 20.32 -71.71
N ALA A 251 44.75 21.62 -71.78
CA ALA A 251 46.10 22.16 -71.83
C ALA A 251 46.83 22.16 -70.45
N GLY A 252 46.17 21.69 -69.38
CA GLY A 252 46.75 21.65 -68.04
C GLY A 252 46.85 23.02 -67.34
N ALA A 253 46.20 24.05 -67.89
CA ALA A 253 46.15 25.36 -67.26
C ALA A 253 45.13 25.37 -66.11
N PRO A 254 45.44 26.02 -64.96
CA PRO A 254 44.49 26.13 -63.86
C PRO A 254 43.26 26.93 -64.31
N VAL A 255 42.12 26.27 -64.37
CA VAL A 255 40.82 26.87 -64.70
C VAL A 255 40.35 27.66 -63.48
N ALA A 256 40.38 29.00 -63.56
CA ALA A 256 39.96 29.87 -62.45
C ALA A 256 38.47 29.70 -62.13
N ALA A 257 38.09 29.84 -60.86
CA ALA A 257 36.68 29.82 -60.44
C ALA A 257 35.90 30.90 -61.22
N GLY A 258 34.83 30.51 -61.93
CA GLY A 258 34.03 31.41 -62.79
C GLY A 258 34.45 31.48 -64.26
N SER A 259 35.51 30.77 -64.68
CA SER A 259 35.85 30.67 -66.12
C SER A 259 35.00 29.64 -66.88
N ASP A 260 34.42 28.67 -66.16
CA ASP A 260 33.38 27.79 -66.68
C ASP A 260 32.00 28.46 -66.59
N PRO A 261 31.24 28.56 -67.70
CA PRO A 261 29.91 29.18 -67.73
C PRO A 261 28.89 28.53 -66.78
N VAL A 262 29.05 27.25 -66.40
CA VAL A 262 28.16 26.62 -65.41
C VAL A 262 28.42 27.24 -64.03
N SER A 263 29.67 27.20 -63.56
CA SER A 263 30.05 27.78 -62.27
C SER A 263 29.72 29.28 -62.15
N ALA A 264 29.92 30.03 -63.23
CA ALA A 264 29.59 31.45 -63.30
C ALA A 264 28.09 31.70 -63.17
N HIS A 265 27.24 30.94 -63.89
CA HIS A 265 25.78 31.08 -63.83
C HIS A 265 25.23 30.72 -62.44
N PHE A 266 25.72 29.67 -61.80
CA PHE A 266 25.29 29.31 -60.44
C PHE A 266 25.72 30.38 -59.42
N THR A 267 26.95 30.90 -59.52
CA THR A 267 27.43 31.95 -58.61
C THR A 267 26.63 33.24 -58.77
N GLU A 268 26.34 33.65 -60.01
CA GLU A 268 25.50 34.81 -60.30
C GLU A 268 24.06 34.61 -59.82
N ALA A 269 23.50 33.41 -60.01
CA ALA A 269 22.18 33.04 -59.50
C ALA A 269 22.10 33.13 -57.97
N PHE A 270 23.09 32.62 -57.24
CA PHE A 270 23.12 32.71 -55.77
C PHE A 270 23.36 34.14 -55.28
N GLN A 271 24.24 34.90 -55.93
CA GLN A 271 24.45 36.32 -55.63
C GLN A 271 23.19 37.15 -55.89
N SER A 272 22.43 36.83 -56.94
CA SER A 272 21.16 37.52 -57.24
C SER A 272 20.05 37.26 -56.23
N LEU A 273 20.16 36.18 -55.45
CA LEU A 273 19.27 35.85 -54.34
C LEU A 273 19.77 36.41 -53.00
N GLN A 274 21.06 36.72 -52.89
CA GLN A 274 21.68 37.21 -51.66
C GLN A 274 21.23 38.65 -51.38
N GLY A 275 20.49 38.84 -50.28
CA GLY A 275 19.96 40.15 -49.87
C GLY A 275 18.60 40.52 -50.47
N VAL A 276 17.96 39.61 -51.22
CA VAL A 276 16.57 39.79 -51.67
C VAL A 276 15.62 39.44 -50.54
N ASP A 277 14.71 40.36 -50.20
CA ASP A 277 13.59 40.06 -49.33
C ASP A 277 12.51 39.27 -50.11
N LEU A 278 12.57 37.95 -49.96
CA LEU A 278 11.65 37.01 -50.61
C LEU A 278 10.21 37.13 -50.09
N THR A 279 9.98 37.83 -48.96
CA THR A 279 8.63 38.10 -48.44
C THR A 279 7.95 39.28 -49.13
N ALA A 280 8.74 40.23 -49.65
CA ALA A 280 8.24 41.42 -50.36
C ALA A 280 8.24 41.26 -51.90
N ALA A 281 8.90 40.23 -52.42
CA ALA A 281 8.96 39.95 -53.86
C ALA A 281 7.62 39.44 -54.42
N LYS A 282 7.25 39.86 -55.64
CA LYS A 282 6.09 39.31 -56.35
C LYS A 282 6.38 37.87 -56.77
N GLY A 283 5.81 36.89 -56.06
CA GLY A 283 5.91 35.49 -56.43
C GLY A 283 5.31 35.24 -57.82
N ASN A 284 6.09 34.62 -58.71
CA ASN A 284 5.63 34.22 -60.04
C ASN A 284 6.23 32.86 -60.41
N ALA A 285 5.37 31.87 -60.68
CA ALA A 285 5.77 30.51 -61.02
C ALA A 285 6.59 30.38 -62.32
N THR A 286 6.52 31.37 -63.22
CA THR A 286 7.26 31.36 -64.50
C THR A 286 8.29 32.48 -64.61
N GLY A 287 8.45 33.29 -63.57
CA GLY A 287 9.28 34.49 -63.55
C GLY A 287 10.79 34.21 -63.43
N THR A 288 11.53 35.22 -62.98
CA THR A 288 12.96 35.11 -62.65
C THR A 288 13.19 34.12 -61.50
N LEU A 289 14.43 33.66 -61.31
CA LEU A 289 14.79 32.73 -60.24
C LEU A 289 14.31 33.22 -58.85
N ALA A 290 14.49 34.52 -58.57
CA ALA A 290 14.02 35.14 -57.33
C ALA A 290 12.48 35.11 -57.18
N GLU A 291 11.73 35.31 -58.26
CA GLU A 291 10.26 35.28 -58.24
C GLU A 291 9.70 33.85 -58.09
N ARG A 292 10.38 32.84 -58.66
CA ARG A 292 10.00 31.43 -58.51
C ARG A 292 10.28 30.90 -57.10
N VAL A 293 11.44 31.26 -56.54
CA VAL A 293 11.81 30.91 -55.17
C VAL A 293 10.91 31.64 -54.16
N ALA A 294 10.60 32.93 -54.39
CA ALA A 294 9.63 33.67 -53.58
C ALA A 294 8.22 33.06 -53.61
N PHE A 295 7.74 32.60 -54.79
CA PHE A 295 6.45 31.92 -54.90
C PHE A 295 6.37 30.65 -54.04
N ALA A 296 7.41 29.81 -54.09
CA ALA A 296 7.45 28.58 -53.30
C ALA A 296 7.60 28.84 -51.80
N GLN A 297 8.39 29.85 -51.41
CA GLN A 297 8.51 30.26 -50.02
C GLN A 297 7.17 30.76 -49.47
N GLN A 298 6.46 31.63 -50.20
CA GLN A 298 5.15 32.14 -49.79
C GLN A 298 4.11 31.02 -49.67
N ALA A 299 4.13 30.03 -50.57
CA ALA A 299 3.27 28.85 -50.49
C ALA A 299 3.56 28.00 -49.24
N LYS A 300 4.84 27.77 -48.92
CA LYS A 300 5.26 27.01 -47.73
C LYS A 300 5.01 27.76 -46.43
N GLU A 301 5.15 29.08 -46.43
CA GLU A 301 4.81 29.92 -45.29
C GLU A 301 3.29 29.95 -45.06
N ALA A 302 2.47 29.96 -46.11
CA ALA A 302 1.03 29.82 -45.99
C ALA A 302 0.63 28.45 -45.40
N GLU A 303 1.27 27.36 -45.84
CA GLU A 303 1.10 26.01 -45.29
C GLU A 303 1.50 25.95 -43.80
N PHE A 304 2.62 26.60 -43.43
CA PHE A 304 3.06 26.73 -42.05
C PHE A 304 2.01 27.46 -41.18
N ARG A 305 1.55 28.63 -41.63
CA ARG A 305 0.55 29.43 -40.91
C ARG A 305 -0.78 28.67 -40.76
N GLN A 306 -1.19 27.91 -41.76
CA GLN A 306 -2.43 27.12 -41.69
C GLN A 306 -2.34 25.93 -40.71
N THR A 307 -1.14 25.37 -40.57
CA THR A 307 -0.89 24.18 -39.73
C THR A 307 -0.66 24.55 -38.27
N PHE A 308 0.13 25.60 -38.01
CA PHE A 308 0.62 25.94 -36.67
C PHE A 308 0.00 27.20 -36.07
N MET A 309 -0.75 28.00 -36.85
CA MET A 309 -1.38 29.22 -36.38
C MET A 309 -2.89 29.18 -36.60
N VAL A 310 -3.60 30.06 -35.89
CA VAL A 310 -5.04 30.24 -36.10
C VAL A 310 -5.26 31.07 -37.36
N THR A 311 -6.10 30.57 -38.25
CA THR A 311 -6.40 31.28 -39.49
C THR A 311 -7.40 32.41 -39.24
N PRO A 312 -7.38 33.49 -40.05
CA PRO A 312 -8.37 34.56 -39.95
C PRO A 312 -9.82 34.07 -40.07
N ALA A 313 -10.05 33.05 -40.93
CA ALA A 313 -11.37 32.46 -41.11
C ALA A 313 -11.87 31.73 -39.85
N GLU A 314 -11.00 30.97 -39.18
CA GLU A 314 -11.34 30.31 -37.90
C GLU A 314 -11.62 31.35 -36.80
N ALA A 315 -10.83 32.42 -36.73
CA ALA A 315 -11.05 33.52 -35.78
C ALA A 315 -12.38 34.25 -36.03
N GLU A 316 -12.74 34.49 -37.29
CA GLU A 316 -14.02 35.10 -37.66
C GLU A 316 -15.20 34.17 -37.34
N GLU A 317 -15.05 32.85 -37.56
CA GLU A 317 -16.07 31.85 -37.18
C GLU A 317 -16.31 31.85 -35.66
N VAL A 318 -15.25 31.89 -34.84
CA VAL A 318 -15.35 31.99 -33.38
C VAL A 318 -16.05 33.29 -32.97
N ARG A 319 -15.67 34.43 -33.55
CA ARG A 319 -16.32 35.74 -33.27
C ARG A 319 -17.81 35.74 -33.65
N ASN A 320 -18.16 35.12 -34.77
CA ASN A 320 -19.55 35.02 -35.22
C ASN A 320 -20.38 34.16 -34.26
N LEU A 321 -19.86 33.03 -33.78
CA LEU A 321 -20.52 32.20 -32.77
C LEU A 321 -20.60 32.89 -31.41
N ALA A 322 -19.53 33.58 -31.01
CA ALA A 322 -19.46 34.37 -29.79
C ALA A 322 -20.50 35.49 -29.75
N SER A 323 -20.69 36.19 -30.87
CA SER A 323 -21.67 37.28 -30.98
C SER A 323 -23.10 36.81 -30.71
N LYS A 324 -23.43 35.56 -31.08
CA LYS A 324 -24.73 34.92 -30.84
C LYS A 324 -24.93 34.52 -29.38
N ALA A 325 -23.84 34.26 -28.66
CA ALA A 325 -23.85 33.94 -27.23
C ALA A 325 -23.71 35.19 -26.33
N LYS A 326 -23.47 36.38 -26.90
CA LYS A 326 -23.21 37.59 -26.11
C LYS A 326 -24.47 38.05 -25.39
N SER A 327 -24.38 38.22 -24.08
CA SER A 327 -25.46 38.65 -23.20
C SER A 327 -24.95 39.81 -22.32
N GLY A 328 -25.00 41.03 -22.86
CA GLY A 328 -24.46 42.22 -22.19
C GLY A 328 -22.93 42.26 -22.23
N GLN A 329 -22.28 42.37 -21.06
CA GLN A 329 -20.82 42.29 -20.91
C GLN A 329 -20.30 40.85 -20.75
N ASP A 330 -21.19 39.86 -20.64
CA ASP A 330 -20.82 38.46 -20.46
C ASP A 330 -21.33 37.58 -21.61
N TYR A 331 -20.89 36.33 -21.64
CA TYR A 331 -21.31 35.31 -22.59
C TYR A 331 -22.23 34.30 -21.92
N ASP A 332 -23.39 34.06 -22.52
CA ASP A 332 -24.36 33.06 -22.09
C ASP A 332 -24.51 31.99 -23.18
N PHE A 333 -23.81 30.87 -22.99
CA PHE A 333 -23.77 29.77 -23.94
C PHE A 333 -25.06 28.94 -23.96
N SER A 334 -25.96 29.11 -22.99
CA SER A 334 -27.27 28.43 -22.98
C SER A 334 -28.19 28.89 -24.11
N LYS A 335 -27.92 30.07 -24.69
CA LYS A 335 -28.67 30.65 -25.81
C LYS A 335 -28.24 30.12 -27.18
N LEU A 336 -27.13 29.38 -27.25
CA LEU A 336 -26.68 28.76 -28.49
C LEU A 336 -27.46 27.46 -28.75
N PRO A 337 -27.88 27.20 -30.01
CA PRO A 337 -28.40 25.88 -30.37
C PRO A 337 -27.31 24.82 -30.23
N ALA A 338 -27.71 23.57 -29.94
CA ALA A 338 -26.80 22.46 -29.65
C ALA A 338 -25.72 22.27 -30.73
N GLU A 339 -26.08 22.40 -32.01
CA GLU A 339 -25.14 22.32 -33.14
C GLU A 339 -24.08 23.41 -33.11
N ALA A 340 -24.46 24.65 -32.78
CA ALA A 340 -23.52 25.78 -32.69
C ALA A 340 -22.57 25.64 -31.49
N MET A 341 -23.06 25.08 -30.38
CA MET A 341 -22.24 24.76 -29.21
C MET A 341 -21.23 23.67 -29.53
N GLN A 342 -21.66 22.59 -30.18
CA GLN A 342 -20.76 21.50 -30.59
C GLN A 342 -19.72 21.98 -31.60
N ARG A 343 -20.09 22.90 -32.50
CA ARG A 343 -19.15 23.53 -33.44
C ARG A 343 -18.12 24.40 -32.72
N LEU A 344 -18.53 25.19 -31.73
CA LEU A 344 -17.63 25.99 -30.90
C LEU A 344 -16.65 25.12 -30.11
N GLU A 345 -17.11 24.01 -29.55
CA GLU A 345 -16.25 23.03 -28.87
C GLU A 345 -15.26 22.35 -29.84
N ALA A 346 -15.70 22.00 -31.05
CA ALA A 346 -14.82 21.44 -32.07
C ALA A 346 -13.74 22.45 -32.50
N LEU A 347 -14.09 23.73 -32.66
CA LEU A 347 -13.15 24.81 -32.93
C LEU A 347 -12.17 25.00 -31.77
N TYR A 348 -12.65 24.96 -30.52
CA TYR A 348 -11.81 25.02 -29.33
C TYR A 348 -10.78 23.90 -29.32
N THR A 349 -11.19 22.65 -29.54
CA THR A 349 -10.27 21.50 -29.57
C THR A 349 -9.29 21.61 -30.73
N SER A 350 -9.76 21.96 -31.93
CA SER A 350 -8.92 22.11 -33.11
C SER A 350 -7.86 23.19 -32.93
N ILE A 351 -8.26 24.41 -32.54
CA ILE A 351 -7.35 25.55 -32.34
C ILE A 351 -6.32 25.26 -31.25
N ASN A 352 -6.76 24.76 -30.09
CA ASN A 352 -5.82 24.41 -29.02
C ASN A 352 -4.87 23.28 -29.44
N SER A 353 -5.34 22.33 -30.25
CA SER A 353 -4.47 21.28 -30.77
C SER A 353 -3.42 21.79 -31.76
N LYS A 354 -3.77 22.74 -32.62
CA LYS A 354 -2.84 23.38 -33.57
C LYS A 354 -1.80 24.25 -32.89
N VAL A 355 -2.20 25.01 -31.87
CA VAL A 355 -1.29 25.91 -31.14
C VAL A 355 -0.44 25.14 -30.12
N GLY A 356 -0.89 23.96 -29.70
CA GLY A 356 -0.20 23.09 -28.73
C GLY A 356 -0.61 23.33 -27.27
N TYR A 357 -1.72 24.04 -27.03
CA TYR A 357 -2.25 24.19 -25.68
C TYR A 357 -2.83 22.87 -25.16
N SER A 358 -2.40 22.47 -23.96
CA SER A 358 -2.93 21.30 -23.26
C SER A 358 -3.93 21.78 -22.21
N LEU A 359 -5.22 21.73 -22.58
CA LEU A 359 -6.31 22.04 -21.68
C LEU A 359 -7.11 20.74 -21.48
N PRO A 360 -7.37 20.31 -20.24
CA PRO A 360 -8.12 19.08 -20.01
C PRO A 360 -9.55 19.23 -20.57
N GLU A 361 -9.90 18.42 -21.57
CA GLU A 361 -11.25 18.40 -22.14
C GLU A 361 -12.28 17.91 -21.12
N SER A 362 -11.86 16.92 -20.33
CA SER A 362 -12.47 16.50 -19.09
C SER A 362 -11.36 15.95 -18.19
N LEU A 363 -11.48 16.07 -16.88
CA LEU A 363 -10.52 15.48 -15.93
C LEU A 363 -10.59 13.93 -15.88
N GLY A 364 -11.20 13.28 -16.89
CA GLY A 364 -11.50 11.84 -16.88
C GLY A 364 -12.49 11.45 -15.78
N THR A 365 -13.19 12.43 -15.19
CA THR A 365 -14.16 12.19 -14.11
C THR A 365 -15.31 11.36 -14.65
N LYS A 366 -15.75 10.36 -13.90
CA LYS A 366 -16.90 9.51 -14.22
C LYS A 366 -17.90 9.58 -13.06
N PRO A 367 -19.20 9.53 -13.34
CA PRO A 367 -20.19 9.40 -12.27
C PRO A 367 -19.97 8.10 -11.50
N ILE A 368 -20.31 8.11 -10.22
CA ILE A 368 -20.26 6.93 -9.36
C ILE A 368 -21.51 6.08 -9.64
N SER A 369 -21.34 4.79 -9.88
CA SER A 369 -22.43 3.85 -10.09
C SER A 369 -23.24 3.63 -8.82
N ALA A 370 -24.55 3.46 -8.95
CA ALA A 370 -25.42 3.07 -7.84
C ALA A 370 -25.00 1.70 -7.26
N THR A 371 -25.29 1.52 -5.98
CA THR A 371 -24.98 0.31 -5.21
C THR A 371 -26.27 -0.35 -4.72
N SER A 372 -26.15 -1.53 -4.09
CA SER A 372 -27.27 -2.21 -3.45
C SER A 372 -27.72 -1.57 -2.13
N ASP A 373 -27.03 -0.54 -1.64
CA ASP A 373 -27.34 0.16 -0.39
C ASP A 373 -27.99 1.52 -0.66
N ASP A 374 -29.26 1.65 -0.25
CA ASP A 374 -30.05 2.87 -0.43
C ASP A 374 -29.46 4.08 0.32
N THR A 375 -28.81 3.86 1.46
CA THR A 375 -28.19 4.97 2.22
C THR A 375 -26.99 5.53 1.47
N ALA A 376 -26.16 4.67 0.88
CA ALA A 376 -25.05 5.07 0.03
C ALA A 376 -25.53 5.75 -1.25
N ASN A 377 -26.64 5.27 -1.83
CA ASN A 377 -27.22 5.83 -3.06
C ASN A 377 -27.62 7.31 -2.89
N SER A 378 -28.16 7.70 -1.73
CA SER A 378 -28.48 9.11 -1.45
C SER A 378 -27.25 10.04 -1.45
N TYR A 379 -26.09 9.53 -1.04
CA TYR A 379 -24.82 10.26 -1.11
C TYR A 379 -24.29 10.30 -2.55
N ILE A 380 -24.38 9.18 -3.27
CA ILE A 380 -23.97 9.05 -4.67
C ILE A 380 -24.74 10.03 -5.56
N GLU A 381 -26.05 10.16 -5.38
CA GLU A 381 -26.88 11.12 -6.13
C GLU A 381 -26.41 12.56 -5.93
N LYS A 382 -26.12 12.95 -4.68
CA LYS A 382 -25.61 14.30 -4.38
C LYS A 382 -24.24 14.55 -5.02
N VAL A 383 -23.34 13.57 -4.96
CA VAL A 383 -22.00 13.68 -5.57
C VAL A 383 -22.09 13.76 -7.09
N ASN A 384 -22.95 12.95 -7.71
CA ASN A 384 -23.15 12.96 -9.16
C ASN A 384 -23.80 14.28 -9.64
N ALA A 385 -24.75 14.83 -8.88
CA ALA A 385 -25.33 16.14 -9.17
C ALA A 385 -24.29 17.27 -9.06
N GLN A 386 -23.44 17.24 -8.03
CA GLN A 386 -22.33 18.19 -7.89
C GLN A 386 -21.32 18.06 -9.03
N LEU A 387 -21.00 16.83 -9.44
CA LEU A 387 -20.09 16.57 -10.55
C LEU A 387 -20.63 17.17 -11.86
N GLU A 388 -21.91 17.00 -12.14
CA GLU A 388 -22.53 17.53 -13.36
C GLU A 388 -22.57 19.06 -13.36
N SER A 389 -22.93 19.67 -12.23
CA SER A 389 -22.87 21.13 -12.06
C SER A 389 -21.45 21.67 -12.24
N ALA A 390 -20.44 21.01 -11.66
CA ALA A 390 -19.04 21.41 -11.79
C ALA A 390 -18.53 21.26 -13.24
N ARG A 391 -18.97 20.22 -13.98
CA ARG A 391 -18.63 20.04 -15.39
C ARG A 391 -19.19 21.16 -16.26
N GLN A 392 -20.46 21.52 -16.05
CA GLN A 392 -21.09 22.62 -16.78
C GLN A 392 -20.37 23.94 -16.50
N HIS A 393 -20.10 24.24 -15.23
CA HIS A 393 -19.36 25.44 -14.85
C HIS A 393 -17.95 25.50 -15.46
N LEU A 394 -17.21 24.38 -15.44
CA LEU A 394 -15.88 24.31 -16.04
C LEU A 394 -15.91 24.51 -17.56
N ARG A 395 -16.88 23.89 -18.24
CA ARG A 395 -17.08 24.08 -19.69
C ARG A 395 -17.35 25.53 -20.02
N ASP A 396 -18.28 26.17 -19.32
CA ASP A 396 -18.68 27.55 -19.59
C ASP A 396 -17.52 28.53 -19.31
N ALA A 397 -16.77 28.33 -18.21
CA ALA A 397 -15.59 29.14 -17.89
C ALA A 397 -14.47 29.01 -18.95
N ARG A 398 -14.27 27.78 -19.47
CA ARG A 398 -13.30 27.48 -20.52
C ARG A 398 -13.69 28.16 -21.85
N LEU A 399 -14.95 28.01 -22.27
CA LEU A 399 -15.45 28.61 -23.50
C LEU A 399 -15.49 30.14 -23.40
N LYS A 400 -15.81 30.70 -22.23
CA LYS A 400 -15.75 32.14 -21.97
C LYS A 400 -14.34 32.69 -22.18
N THR A 401 -13.35 32.07 -21.54
CA THR A 401 -11.94 32.48 -21.68
C THR A 401 -11.47 32.36 -23.14
N PHE A 402 -11.87 31.27 -23.82
CA PHE A 402 -11.53 31.07 -25.22
C PHE A 402 -12.10 32.15 -26.13
N VAL A 403 -13.40 32.44 -26.00
CA VAL A 403 -14.07 33.46 -26.80
C VAL A 403 -13.55 34.86 -26.52
N GLN A 404 -13.20 35.18 -25.26
CA GLN A 404 -12.61 36.47 -24.89
C GLN A 404 -11.23 36.71 -25.50
N ALA A 405 -10.50 35.66 -25.90
CA ALA A 405 -9.20 35.78 -26.53
C ALA A 405 -9.27 36.18 -28.02
N PHE A 406 -10.45 36.11 -28.65
CA PHE A 406 -10.69 36.45 -30.05
C PHE A 406 -11.46 37.76 -30.20
#